data_AF-A0A0V1NKF7-F1
#
_entry.id   AF-A0A0V1NKF7-F1
#
_cell.length_a   1.000
_cell.length_b   1.000
_cell.length_c   1.000
_cell.angle_alpha   90.00
_cell.angle_beta   90.00
_cell.angle_gamma   90.00
#
_symmetry.space_group_name_H-M   'P 1'
#
loop_
_entity.id
_entity.type
_entity.pdbx_description
1 polymer ?
#
loop_
_entity_poly.entity_id
_entity_poly.type
_entity_poly.pdbx_seq_one_letter_code
_entity_poly.pdbx_strand_id
1 'polypeptide(L)'
;LSYFMAENLHLVLNERGNYNLVHEGRVYNLKRTNMEDKQWVCRRVKKGCRGSIHTNLDVDAILDCNPHADDCIPDNDILYKMEKKTVLKRRAAEEMKTVPQIYHEEASSASADLETASQFPTYKSVKTAMYRKRAQKFPRLPPTRQQLEIPPQAIT
;
A
#
# COMPACT_ATOMS: atom_id res chain seq x y z
N LEU A 1 -23.71 14.35 22.08
CA LEU A 1 -22.56 14.19 21.17
C LEU A 1 -22.22 12.71 21.13
N SER A 2 -22.83 11.97 20.20
CA SER A 2 -22.59 10.53 20.04
C SER A 2 -21.22 10.34 19.38
N TYR A 3 -20.20 10.03 20.17
CA TYR A 3 -18.96 9.47 19.64
C TYR A 3 -19.30 8.10 19.04
N PHE A 4 -19.45 8.03 17.72
CA PHE A 4 -19.37 6.76 17.02
C PHE A 4 -17.92 6.30 17.15
N MET A 5 -17.65 5.36 18.04
CA MET A 5 -16.39 4.60 18.02
C MET A 5 -16.31 3.97 16.63
N ALA A 6 -15.42 4.46 15.79
CA ALA A 6 -15.27 3.98 14.43
C ALA A 6 -14.53 2.64 14.47
N GLU A 7 -15.29 1.56 14.67
CA GLU A 7 -14.78 0.21 14.43
C GLU A 7 -14.30 0.13 12.97
N ASN A 8 -13.04 -0.29 12.75
CA ASN A 8 -12.42 -0.54 11.43
C ASN A 8 -11.81 0.65 10.67
N LEU A 9 -11.19 1.63 11.36
CA LEU A 9 -10.25 2.58 10.72
C LEU A 9 -8.85 1.97 10.66
N HIS A 10 -8.29 1.83 9.45
CA HIS A 10 -6.93 1.32 9.25
C HIS A 10 -6.08 2.27 8.41
N LEU A 11 -4.92 2.66 8.91
CA LEU A 11 -3.92 3.39 8.14
C LEU A 11 -2.94 2.42 7.46
N VAL A 12 -2.86 2.50 6.14
CA VAL A 12 -2.00 1.63 5.33
C VAL A 12 -1.00 2.45 4.52
N LEU A 13 0.29 2.13 4.66
CA LEU A 13 1.37 2.80 3.93
C LEU A 13 1.19 2.60 2.41
N ASN A 14 1.16 3.70 1.67
CA ASN A 14 1.03 3.70 0.22
C ASN A 14 2.38 3.75 -0.49
N GLU A 15 2.35 3.63 -1.83
CA GLU A 15 3.56 3.57 -2.66
C GLU A 15 4.37 4.88 -2.68
N ARG A 16 3.76 6.00 -2.25
CA ARG A 16 4.38 7.33 -2.21
C ARG A 16 4.99 7.65 -0.84
N GLY A 17 4.99 6.70 0.09
CA GLY A 17 5.47 6.92 1.46
C GLY A 17 4.49 7.67 2.36
N ASN A 18 3.26 7.90 1.90
CA ASN A 18 2.17 8.47 2.69
C ASN A 18 1.24 7.35 3.18
N TYR A 19 0.19 7.69 3.92
CA TYR A 19 -0.84 6.74 4.33
C TYR A 19 -2.13 6.89 3.53
N ASN A 20 -2.79 5.76 3.29
CA ASN A 20 -4.19 5.69 2.90
C ASN A 20 -5.00 5.26 4.12
N LEU A 21 -6.20 5.80 4.25
CA LEU A 21 -7.19 5.31 5.21
C LEU A 21 -8.01 4.22 4.54
N VAL A 22 -8.24 3.12 5.23
CA VAL A 22 -9.17 2.06 4.85
C VAL A 22 -10.29 2.02 5.88
N HIS A 23 -11.52 2.12 5.41
CA HIS A 23 -12.73 2.07 6.23
C HIS A 23 -13.86 1.45 5.39
N GLU A 24 -14.57 0.47 5.94
CA GLU A 24 -15.69 -0.25 5.29
C GLU A 24 -15.36 -0.74 3.87
N GLY A 25 -14.21 -1.41 3.71
CA GLY A 25 -13.78 -1.94 2.40
C GLY A 25 -13.46 -0.88 1.35
N ARG A 26 -13.31 0.40 1.73
CA ARG A 26 -12.99 1.50 0.82
C ARG A 26 -11.68 2.17 1.21
N VAL A 27 -10.96 2.62 0.20
CA VAL A 27 -9.67 3.30 0.35
C VAL A 27 -9.85 4.79 0.16
N TYR A 28 -9.33 5.59 1.08
CA TYR A 28 -9.34 7.04 1.05
C TYR A 28 -7.91 7.58 1.05
N ASN A 29 -7.71 8.66 0.29
CA ASN A 29 -6.43 9.36 0.21
C ASN A 29 -6.52 10.60 1.09
N LEU A 30 -5.48 10.88 1.86
CA LEU A 30 -5.38 12.13 2.60
C LEU A 30 -5.42 13.31 1.62
N LYS A 31 -6.37 14.21 1.81
CA LYS A 31 -6.51 15.44 1.00
C LYS A 31 -6.00 16.65 1.74
N ARG A 32 -6.36 16.78 3.03
CA ARG A 32 -5.95 17.91 3.88
C ARG A 32 -5.72 17.44 5.31
N THR A 33 -4.79 18.10 5.99
CA THR A 33 -4.65 18.10 7.44
C THR A 33 -4.87 19.54 7.87
N ASN A 34 -5.91 19.80 8.66
CA ASN A 34 -6.15 21.11 9.26
C ASN A 34 -5.60 21.10 10.70
N MET A 35 -5.93 22.12 11.49
CA MET A 35 -5.44 22.24 12.87
C MET A 35 -5.99 21.15 13.79
N GLU A 36 -7.22 20.68 13.56
CA GLU A 36 -7.93 19.78 14.48
C GLU A 36 -8.33 18.45 13.82
N ASP A 37 -8.33 18.37 12.49
CA ASP A 37 -8.86 17.24 11.76
C ASP A 37 -8.06 16.90 10.49
N LYS A 38 -8.42 15.77 9.88
CA LYS A 38 -7.90 15.31 8.60
C LYS A 38 -9.06 14.99 7.68
N GLN A 39 -8.99 15.50 6.46
CA GLN A 39 -9.93 15.21 5.39
C GLN A 39 -9.38 14.10 4.47
N TRP A 40 -10.13 13.03 4.34
CA TRP A 40 -9.83 11.86 3.51
C TRP A 40 -10.87 11.74 2.40
N VAL A 41 -10.43 11.56 1.16
CA VAL A 41 -11.34 11.43 0.00
C VAL A 41 -11.24 10.06 -0.65
N CYS A 42 -12.38 9.50 -1.05
CA CYS A 42 -12.45 8.19 -1.69
C CYS A 42 -11.49 8.11 -2.88
N ARG A 43 -10.76 7.01 -3.00
CA ARG A 43 -9.83 6.78 -4.12
C ARG A 43 -10.52 6.80 -5.48
N ARG A 44 -11.83 6.55 -5.51
CA ARG A 44 -12.66 6.56 -6.72
C ARG A 44 -13.21 7.94 -7.10
N VAL A 45 -12.65 9.05 -6.57
CA VAL A 45 -13.01 10.42 -7.00
C VAL A 45 -12.97 10.64 -8.51
N LYS A 46 -11.98 10.05 -9.20
CA LYS A 46 -11.87 10.12 -10.66
C LYS A 46 -12.94 9.32 -11.41
N LYS A 47 -13.65 8.44 -10.70
CA LYS A 47 -14.80 7.67 -11.21
C LYS A 47 -16.13 8.27 -10.76
N GLY A 48 -16.14 9.51 -10.26
CA GLY A 48 -17.37 10.21 -9.85
C GLY A 48 -17.77 10.03 -8.38
N CYS A 49 -17.08 9.19 -7.61
CA CYS A 49 -17.40 9.03 -6.19
C CYS A 49 -16.97 10.25 -5.35
N ARG A 50 -17.92 10.83 -4.60
CA ARG A 50 -17.67 11.99 -3.74
C ARG A 50 -17.50 11.65 -2.25
N GLY A 51 -17.49 10.36 -1.91
CA GLY A 51 -17.37 9.92 -0.53
C GLY A 51 -16.09 10.45 0.13
N SER A 52 -16.23 10.92 1.37
CA SER A 52 -15.13 11.45 2.17
C SER A 52 -15.34 11.16 3.64
N ILE A 53 -14.26 11.15 4.40
CA ILE A 53 -14.26 11.01 5.86
C ILE A 53 -13.44 12.16 6.44
N HIS A 54 -13.96 12.81 7.47
CA HIS A 54 -13.21 13.69 8.35
C HIS A 54 -12.91 12.93 9.64
N THR A 55 -11.64 12.87 10.02
CA THR A 55 -11.21 12.25 11.28
C THR A 55 -10.51 13.28 12.14
N ASN A 56 -10.36 13.00 13.43
CA ASN A 56 -9.38 13.73 14.24
C ASN A 56 -7.93 13.50 13.72
N LEU A 57 -6.97 14.23 14.30
CA LEU A 57 -5.56 14.15 13.91
C LEU A 57 -4.96 12.74 14.05
N ASP A 58 -5.35 12.00 15.09
CA ASP A 58 -4.82 10.66 15.38
C ASP A 58 -5.51 9.55 14.57
N VAL A 59 -6.59 9.89 13.86
CA VAL A 59 -7.33 8.97 12.97
C VAL A 59 -7.92 7.78 13.73
N ASP A 60 -8.37 8.01 14.97
CA ASP A 60 -9.05 7.02 15.81
C ASP A 60 -10.56 7.30 15.94
N ALA A 61 -11.02 8.48 15.50
CA ALA A 61 -12.43 8.88 15.51
C ALA A 61 -12.85 9.51 14.18
N ILE A 62 -14.04 9.12 13.69
CA ILE A 62 -14.71 9.81 12.58
C ILE A 62 -15.53 10.96 13.14
N LEU A 63 -15.27 12.16 12.63
CA LEU A 63 -15.99 13.39 12.97
C LEU A 63 -17.18 13.64 12.05
N ASP A 64 -17.02 13.32 10.76
CA ASP A 64 -18.03 13.53 9.73
C ASP A 64 -17.74 12.65 8.50
N CYS A 65 -18.77 12.32 7.71
CA CYS A 65 -18.61 11.58 6.47
C CYS A 65 -19.60 12.03 5.38
N ASN A 66 -19.11 12.04 4.13
CA ASN A 66 -19.96 12.23 2.95
C ASN A 66 -20.24 10.87 2.30
N PRO A 67 -21.48 10.66 1.80
CA PRO A 67 -21.87 9.41 1.19
C PRO A 67 -21.09 9.12 -0.09
N HIS A 68 -20.97 7.83 -0.41
CA HIS A 68 -20.40 7.38 -1.66
C HIS A 68 -21.43 7.41 -2.79
N ALA A 69 -20.95 7.36 -4.04
CA ALA A 69 -21.82 7.06 -5.17
C ALA A 69 -22.30 5.59 -5.10
N ASP A 70 -23.48 5.32 -5.64
CA ASP A 70 -24.12 3.98 -5.61
C ASP A 70 -23.24 2.89 -6.25
N ASP A 71 -22.45 3.25 -7.26
CA ASP A 71 -21.53 2.35 -7.96
C ASP A 71 -20.16 2.19 -7.25
N CYS A 72 -19.96 2.84 -6.11
CA CYS A 72 -18.74 2.75 -5.32
C CYS A 72 -18.75 1.53 -4.38
N ILE A 73 -18.76 0.35 -5.01
CA ILE A 73 -18.81 -0.95 -4.35
C ILE A 73 -17.56 -1.16 -3.46
N PRO A 74 -17.72 -1.53 -2.17
CA PRO A 74 -16.62 -1.84 -1.26
C PRO A 74 -15.92 -3.15 -1.64
N ASP A 75 -14.63 -3.24 -1.35
CA ASP A 75 -13.81 -4.46 -1.46
C ASP A 75 -13.39 -4.84 -0.03
N ASN A 76 -14.10 -5.79 0.59
CA ASN A 76 -13.91 -6.14 1.99
C ASN A 76 -12.49 -6.67 2.26
N ASP A 77 -11.84 -7.26 1.25
CA ASP A 77 -10.50 -7.83 1.34
C ASP A 77 -9.40 -6.81 1.01
N ILE A 78 -9.76 -5.54 0.76
CA ILE A 78 -8.79 -4.53 0.32
C ILE A 78 -7.67 -4.31 1.34
N LEU A 79 -8.00 -4.38 2.63
CA LEU A 79 -7.02 -4.23 3.71
C LEU A 79 -5.99 -5.36 3.63
N TYR A 80 -6.47 -6.62 3.64
CA TYR A 80 -5.63 -7.81 3.49
C TYR A 80 -4.75 -7.74 2.24
N LYS A 81 -5.34 -7.40 1.08
CA LYS A 81 -4.61 -7.26 -0.20
C LYS A 81 -3.48 -6.21 -0.10
N MET A 82 -3.74 -5.07 0.56
CA MET A 82 -2.74 -4.01 0.71
C MET A 82 -1.63 -4.38 1.70
N GLU A 83 -1.96 -5.08 2.79
CA GLU A 83 -0.99 -5.59 3.77
C GLU A 83 -0.06 -6.64 3.14
N LYS A 84 -0.62 -7.64 2.45
CA LYS A 84 0.18 -8.67 1.75
C LYS A 84 1.08 -8.06 0.68
N LYS A 85 0.59 -7.07 -0.08
CA LYS A 85 1.43 -6.31 -1.01
C LYS A 85 2.59 -5.60 -0.30
N THR A 86 2.37 -5.09 0.91
CA THR A 86 3.40 -4.43 1.71
C THR A 86 4.45 -5.41 2.22
N VAL A 87 4.04 -6.57 2.72
CA VAL A 87 4.95 -7.67 3.10
C VAL A 87 5.82 -8.09 1.92
N LEU A 88 5.22 -8.37 0.76
CA LEU A 88 5.94 -8.76 -0.46
C LEU A 88 7.00 -7.73 -0.88
N LYS A 89 6.65 -6.44 -0.86
CA LYS A 89 7.57 -5.34 -1.19
C LYS A 89 8.75 -5.25 -0.21
N ARG A 90 8.47 -5.41 1.09
CA ARG A 90 9.47 -5.37 2.16
C ARG A 90 10.46 -6.52 2.01
N ARG A 91 9.96 -7.75 1.93
CA ARG A 91 10.76 -8.95 1.70
C ARG A 91 11.60 -8.85 0.43
N ALA A 92 11.02 -8.34 -0.66
CA ALA A 92 11.74 -8.15 -1.93
C ALA A 92 12.91 -7.15 -1.83
N ALA A 93 12.83 -6.16 -0.94
CA ALA A 93 13.91 -5.21 -0.69
C ALA A 93 14.97 -5.76 0.26
N GLU A 94 14.56 -6.51 1.29
CA GLU A 94 15.44 -6.94 2.38
C GLU A 94 16.17 -8.25 2.05
N GLU A 95 15.47 -9.23 1.47
CA GLU A 95 15.97 -10.59 1.29
C GLU A 95 16.82 -10.78 0.02
N MET A 96 17.73 -11.75 0.09
CA MET A 96 18.54 -12.16 -1.06
C MET A 96 17.79 -13.12 -2.00
N LYS A 97 16.68 -13.71 -1.55
CA LYS A 97 15.81 -14.60 -2.37
C LYS A 97 15.32 -13.91 -3.63
N THR A 98 15.09 -14.65 -4.70
CA THR A 98 14.56 -14.07 -5.95
C THR A 98 13.12 -13.57 -5.74
N VAL A 99 12.70 -12.57 -6.53
CA VAL A 99 11.31 -12.04 -6.45
C VAL A 99 10.26 -13.14 -6.66
N PRO A 100 10.40 -14.08 -7.62
CA PRO A 100 9.50 -15.22 -7.74
C PRO A 100 9.47 -16.10 -6.48
N GLN A 101 10.62 -16.45 -5.89
CA GLN A 101 10.67 -17.27 -4.67
C GLN A 101 9.92 -16.61 -3.51
N ILE A 102 10.14 -15.32 -3.28
CA ILE A 102 9.45 -14.56 -2.22
C ILE A 102 7.93 -14.61 -2.43
N TYR A 103 7.47 -14.44 -3.67
CA TYR A 103 6.05 -14.52 -3.98
C TYR A 103 5.47 -15.91 -3.71
N HIS A 104 6.15 -16.97 -4.18
CA HIS A 104 5.67 -18.34 -4.00
C HIS A 104 5.59 -18.72 -2.52
N GLU A 105 6.60 -18.36 -1.73
CA GLU A 105 6.59 -18.63 -0.28
C GLU A 105 5.42 -17.91 0.41
N GLU A 106 5.21 -16.62 0.18
CA GLU A 106 4.09 -15.87 0.78
C GLU A 106 2.73 -16.41 0.31
N ALA A 107 2.59 -16.75 -0.97
CA ALA A 107 1.36 -17.31 -1.52
C ALA A 107 1.06 -18.68 -0.92
N SER A 108 2.07 -19.54 -0.77
CA SER A 108 1.92 -20.86 -0.12
C SER A 108 1.54 -20.70 1.36
N SER A 109 2.17 -19.78 2.08
CA SER A 109 1.78 -19.49 3.47
C SER A 109 0.34 -18.97 3.58
N ALA A 110 -0.10 -18.10 2.66
CA ALA A 110 -1.48 -17.62 2.63
C ALA A 110 -2.49 -18.71 2.28
N SER A 111 -2.10 -19.68 1.45
CA SER A 111 -3.01 -20.77 1.02
C SER A 111 -3.38 -21.76 2.13
N ALA A 112 -2.67 -21.72 3.28
CA ALA A 112 -3.02 -22.52 4.44
C ALA A 112 -4.37 -22.11 5.07
N ASP A 113 -4.82 -20.89 4.79
CA ASP A 113 -6.12 -20.36 5.20
C ASP A 113 -7.04 -20.27 3.99
N LEU A 114 -8.07 -21.13 3.96
CA LEU A 114 -8.96 -21.29 2.82
C LEU A 114 -9.73 -20.01 2.47
N GLU A 115 -10.09 -19.20 3.47
CA GLU A 115 -10.84 -17.95 3.28
C GLU A 115 -9.97 -16.89 2.60
N THR A 116 -8.71 -16.76 3.01
CA THR A 116 -7.82 -15.72 2.51
C THR A 116 -7.02 -16.12 1.27
N ALA A 117 -6.93 -17.42 0.97
CA ALA A 117 -6.21 -17.95 -0.20
C ALA A 117 -6.68 -17.31 -1.52
N SER A 118 -7.99 -17.18 -1.70
CA SER A 118 -8.60 -16.61 -2.92
C SER A 118 -8.31 -15.11 -3.08
N GLN A 119 -8.03 -14.41 -1.97
CA GLN A 119 -7.84 -12.96 -1.92
C GLN A 119 -6.38 -12.55 -2.04
N PHE A 120 -5.45 -13.50 -2.02
CA PHE A 120 -4.03 -13.21 -2.11
C PHE A 120 -3.70 -12.51 -3.45
N PRO A 121 -2.93 -11.39 -3.43
CA PRO A 121 -2.61 -10.65 -4.65
C PRO A 121 -1.92 -11.52 -5.69
N THR A 122 -2.38 -11.46 -6.94
CA THR A 122 -1.75 -12.23 -8.04
C THR A 122 -0.33 -11.73 -8.33
N TYR A 123 0.56 -12.63 -8.77
CA TYR A 123 1.94 -12.28 -9.12
C TYR A 123 2.01 -11.12 -10.11
N LYS A 124 1.16 -11.14 -11.15
CA LYS A 124 1.08 -10.07 -12.16
C LYS A 124 0.81 -8.70 -11.53
N SER A 125 -0.02 -8.63 -10.49
CA SER A 125 -0.38 -7.37 -9.83
C SER A 125 0.72 -6.79 -8.93
N VAL A 126 1.62 -7.63 -8.42
CA VAL A 126 2.66 -7.24 -7.45
C VAL A 126 4.08 -7.23 -8.02
N LYS A 127 4.35 -7.98 -9.10
CA LYS A 127 5.68 -8.17 -9.72
C LYS A 127 6.44 -6.86 -9.87
N THR A 128 5.85 -5.89 -10.58
CA THR A 128 6.51 -4.59 -10.85
C THR A 128 6.83 -3.82 -9.58
N ALA A 129 5.95 -3.84 -8.57
CA ALA A 129 6.19 -3.15 -7.31
C ALA A 129 7.33 -3.79 -6.51
N MET A 130 7.40 -5.13 -6.49
CA MET A 130 8.48 -5.86 -5.83
C MET A 130 9.84 -5.57 -6.48
N TYR A 131 9.94 -5.67 -7.80
CA TYR A 131 11.19 -5.36 -8.52
C TYR A 131 11.63 -3.91 -8.35
N ARG A 132 10.70 -2.95 -8.41
CA ARG A 132 11.00 -1.53 -8.16
C ARG A 132 11.55 -1.31 -6.75
N LYS A 133 10.95 -1.94 -5.73
CA LYS A 133 11.43 -1.82 -4.35
C LYS A 133 12.80 -2.45 -4.16
N ARG A 134 13.06 -3.59 -4.79
CA ARG A 134 14.38 -4.22 -4.77
C ARG A 134 15.45 -3.37 -5.44
N ALA A 135 15.15 -2.76 -6.58
CA ALA A 135 16.08 -1.90 -7.30
C ALA A 135 16.53 -0.68 -6.48
N GLN A 136 15.71 -0.19 -5.54
CA GLN A 136 16.06 0.91 -4.64
C GLN A 136 17.21 0.58 -3.68
N LYS A 137 17.55 -0.71 -3.49
CA LYS A 137 18.70 -1.14 -2.69
C LYS A 137 20.03 -0.84 -3.38
N PHE A 138 20.03 -0.76 -4.71
CA PHE A 138 21.25 -0.55 -5.47
C PHE A 138 21.39 0.94 -5.82
N PRO A 139 22.60 1.51 -5.73
CA PRO A 139 22.87 2.84 -6.24
C PRO A 139 22.42 2.96 -7.70
N ARG A 140 21.94 4.15 -8.08
CA ARG A 140 21.69 4.42 -9.50
C ARG A 140 23.03 4.28 -10.23
N LEU A 141 22.98 3.62 -11.40
CA LEU A 141 24.15 3.54 -12.25
C LEU A 141 24.62 4.96 -12.59
N PRO A 142 25.95 5.20 -12.62
CA PRO A 142 26.50 6.44 -13.11
C PRO A 142 25.96 6.74 -14.52
N PRO A 143 25.69 8.01 -14.85
CA PRO A 143 25.16 8.38 -16.16
C PRO A 143 26.16 8.13 -17.30
N THR A 144 27.45 7.95 -16.98
CA THR A 144 28.53 7.90 -17.97
C THR A 144 29.37 6.63 -17.83
N ARG A 145 29.75 6.01 -18.96
CA ARG A 145 30.62 4.81 -18.98
C ARG A 145 32.00 5.05 -18.37
N GLN A 146 32.55 6.27 -18.45
CA GLN A 146 33.83 6.63 -17.83
C GLN A 146 33.83 6.50 -16.30
N GLN A 147 32.66 6.59 -15.66
CA GLN A 147 32.53 6.44 -14.20
C GLN A 147 32.33 4.98 -13.78
N LEU A 148 32.28 4.05 -14.74
CA LEU A 148 32.18 2.60 -14.52
C LEU A 148 33.51 1.88 -14.76
N GLU A 149 34.59 2.61 -15.11
CA GLU A 149 35.94 2.03 -15.23
C GLU A 149 36.43 1.59 -13.84
N ILE A 150 36.67 0.29 -13.70
CA ILE A 150 37.24 -0.30 -12.49
C ILE A 150 38.71 0.12 -12.43
N PRO A 151 39.18 0.75 -11.34
CA PRO A 151 40.59 1.09 -11.20
C PRO A 151 41.45 -0.18 -11.31
N PRO A 152 42.59 -0.16 -12.04
CA PRO A 152 43.43 -1.34 -12.29
C PRO A 152 43.84 -2.10 -11.01
N GLN A 153 43.93 -1.39 -9.89
CA GLN A 153 44.29 -1.87 -8.57
C GLN A 153 43.23 -2.70 -7.83
N ALA A 154 42.02 -2.88 -8.39
CA ALA A 154 41.00 -3.78 -7.84
C ALA A 154 41.05 -5.20 -8.44
N ILE A 155 41.95 -5.44 -9.39
CA ILE A 155 42.19 -6.74 -10.03
C ILE A 155 43.51 -7.30 -9.47
N THR A 156 43.49 -7.83 -8.26
CA THR A 156 44.60 -8.61 -7.69
C THR A 156 44.05 -9.83 -7.00
#